data_AF-A0A920I9H2-F1
#
_entry.id   AF-A0A920I9H2-F1
#
_cell.length_a   1.000
_cell.length_b   1.000
_cell.length_c   1.000
_cell.angle_alpha   90.00
_cell.angle_beta   90.00
_cell.angle_gamma   90.00
#
_symmetry.space_group_name_H-M   'P 1'
#
loop_
_entity.id
_entity.type
_entity.pdbx_description
1 polymer ?
#
loop_
_entity_poly.entity_id
_entity_poly.type
_entity_poly.pdbx_seq_one_letter_code
_entity_poly.pdbx_strand_id
1 'polypeptide(L)'
;MASDTTVDGTPASLEGQTIGVVKDTASAQVLKNVVPGATLKNFTTPKEALDAFYTGDVSILGGGTLWLAANSRIDKTALLPFRPYGRSGISCIVNQNNGKLLSSTNIALGQMMQAYMDGDAGTRRMINRWIGPGSDVGLSQESIRSLYGLILSVTAEINTPATPGI
;
A
#
# COMPACT_ATOMS: atom_id res chain seq x y z
N MET A 1 13.39 8.52 -18.63
CA MET A 1 13.98 7.83 -17.46
C MET A 1 14.48 8.93 -16.54
N ALA A 2 13.76 9.24 -15.47
CA ALA A 2 14.24 10.16 -14.45
C ALA A 2 15.35 9.45 -13.65
N SER A 3 16.54 9.31 -14.24
CA SER A 3 17.63 8.48 -13.72
C SER A 3 18.90 9.28 -13.43
N ASP A 4 18.78 10.59 -13.24
CA ASP A 4 19.91 11.48 -12.96
C ASP A 4 19.80 12.12 -11.56
N THR A 5 19.40 11.30 -10.58
CA THR A 5 19.34 11.71 -9.19
C THR A 5 20.19 10.76 -8.36
N THR A 6 21.07 11.31 -7.52
CA THR A 6 21.83 10.55 -6.49
C THR A 6 20.94 9.95 -5.41
N VAL A 7 19.62 10.18 -5.48
CA VAL A 7 18.61 9.67 -4.55
C VAL A 7 18.07 8.34 -5.09
N ASP A 8 18.43 7.23 -4.45
CA ASP A 8 17.97 5.87 -4.78
C ASP A 8 16.89 5.35 -3.82
N GLY A 9 16.50 6.18 -2.86
CA GLY A 9 15.52 5.84 -1.83
C GLY A 9 16.08 4.94 -0.73
N THR A 10 17.40 4.73 -0.63
CA THR A 10 18.00 4.19 0.59
C THR A 10 18.05 5.27 1.68
N PRO A 11 18.09 4.90 2.98
CA PRO A 11 18.18 5.89 4.05
C PRO A 11 19.38 6.84 3.91
N ALA A 12 20.52 6.34 3.44
CA ALA A 12 21.72 7.15 3.20
C ALA A 12 21.49 8.19 2.09
N SER A 13 20.84 7.80 0.99
CA SER A 13 20.56 8.72 -0.12
C SER A 13 19.56 9.84 0.23
N LEU A 14 18.80 9.66 1.31
CA LEU A 14 17.78 10.59 1.79
C LEU A 14 18.27 11.48 2.93
N GLU A 15 19.50 11.32 3.39
CA GLU A 15 20.08 12.17 4.43
C GLU A 15 20.18 13.63 3.95
N GLY A 16 19.75 14.57 4.80
CA GLY A 16 19.67 15.99 4.47
C GLY A 16 18.56 16.35 3.47
N GLN A 17 17.84 15.38 2.91
CA GLN A 17 16.75 15.64 1.96
C GLN A 17 15.48 16.06 2.68
N THR A 18 14.64 16.83 1.97
CA THR A 18 13.27 17.13 2.41
C THR A 18 12.29 16.21 1.72
N ILE A 19 11.51 15.47 2.51
CA ILE A 19 10.51 14.52 2.02
C ILE A 19 9.12 15.06 2.38
N GLY A 20 8.29 15.29 1.37
CA GLY A 20 6.88 15.59 1.56
C GLY A 20 6.12 14.36 2.07
N VAL A 21 5.34 14.50 3.13
CA VAL A 21 4.52 13.41 3.68
C VAL A 21 3.15 13.91 4.12
N VAL A 22 2.14 13.04 4.05
CA VAL A 22 0.88 13.31 4.74
C VAL A 22 1.07 13.03 6.22
N LYS A 23 0.83 14.05 7.05
CA LYS A 23 1.02 13.97 8.50
C LYS A 23 0.11 12.90 9.13
N ASP A 24 0.54 12.38 10.27
CA ASP A 24 -0.23 11.42 11.07
C ASP A 24 -0.57 10.09 10.34
N THR A 25 0.16 9.78 9.26
CA THR A 25 0.03 8.50 8.53
C THR A 25 1.07 7.48 8.98
N ALA A 26 0.75 6.18 8.81
CA ALA A 26 1.70 5.10 9.08
C ALA A 26 3.00 5.25 8.27
N SER A 27 2.91 5.66 6.99
CA SER A 27 4.08 5.89 6.13
C SER A 27 4.97 7.01 6.66
N ALA A 28 4.39 8.12 7.15
CA ALA A 28 5.16 9.20 7.75
C ALA A 28 5.89 8.76 9.01
N GLN A 29 5.25 7.95 9.87
CA GLN A 29 5.88 7.41 11.08
C GLN A 29 7.02 6.45 10.74
N VAL A 30 6.84 5.56 9.75
CA VAL A 30 7.91 4.66 9.31
C VAL A 30 9.10 5.45 8.77
N LEU A 31 8.86 6.45 7.90
CA LEU A 31 9.92 7.28 7.35
C LEU A 31 10.72 8.02 8.43
N LYS A 32 10.02 8.62 9.41
CA LYS A 32 10.65 9.28 10.55
C LYS A 32 11.62 8.36 11.31
N ASN A 33 11.26 7.09 11.44
CA ASN A 33 12.06 6.13 12.21
C ASN A 33 13.20 5.52 11.40
N VAL A 34 12.99 5.28 10.10
CA VAL A 34 13.97 4.60 9.24
C VAL A 34 14.99 5.57 8.64
N VAL A 35 14.62 6.84 8.47
CA VAL A 35 15.45 7.88 7.84
C VAL A 35 15.49 9.13 8.72
N PRO A 36 16.08 9.06 9.93
CA PRO A 36 16.07 10.20 10.87
C PRO A 36 16.86 11.41 10.36
N GLY A 37 17.77 11.22 9.41
CA GLY A 37 18.54 12.29 8.77
C GLY A 37 17.77 13.09 7.71
N ALA A 38 16.54 12.66 7.35
CA ALA A 38 15.69 13.40 6.43
C ALA A 38 14.76 14.38 7.18
N THR A 39 14.47 15.52 6.56
CA THR A 39 13.46 16.46 7.06
C THR A 39 12.09 16.12 6.48
N LEU A 40 11.09 15.87 7.32
CA LEU A 40 9.73 15.64 6.86
C LEU A 40 8.96 16.96 6.74
N LYS A 41 8.52 17.29 5.53
CA LYS A 41 7.56 18.39 5.28
C LYS A 41 6.15 17.82 5.34
N ASN A 42 5.42 18.19 6.38
CA ASN A 42 4.08 17.68 6.66
C ASN A 42 3.01 18.42 5.87
N PHE A 43 2.14 17.65 5.22
CA PHE A 43 0.92 18.12 4.55
C PHE A 43 -0.31 17.53 5.24
N THR A 44 -1.44 18.22 5.17
CA THR A 44 -2.67 17.78 5.85
C THR A 44 -3.41 16.74 5.02
N THR A 45 -3.40 16.89 3.69
CA THR A 45 -4.14 16.01 2.78
C THR A 45 -3.22 15.36 1.75
N PRO A 46 -3.60 14.19 1.21
CA PRO A 46 -2.90 13.59 0.07
C PRO A 46 -2.82 14.53 -1.13
N LYS A 47 -3.89 15.31 -1.38
CA LYS A 47 -3.92 16.27 -2.50
C LYS A 47 -2.85 17.36 -2.33
N GLU A 48 -2.76 17.99 -1.16
CA GLU A 48 -1.73 19.01 -0.89
C GLU A 48 -0.32 18.47 -1.11
N ALA A 49 -0.03 17.27 -0.59
CA ALA A 49 1.28 16.65 -0.72
C ALA A 49 1.62 16.36 -2.19
N LEU A 50 0.63 15.92 -2.97
CA LEU A 50 0.81 15.63 -4.39
C LEU A 50 0.97 16.90 -5.22
N ASP A 51 0.15 17.92 -4.96
CA ASP A 51 0.24 19.22 -5.62
C ASP A 51 1.64 19.82 -5.38
N ALA A 52 2.11 19.81 -4.12
CA ALA A 52 3.45 20.28 -3.75
C ALA A 52 4.59 19.52 -4.45
N PHE A 53 4.41 18.22 -4.69
CA PHE A 53 5.39 17.44 -5.45
C PHE A 53 5.43 17.86 -6.93
N TYR A 54 4.26 18.04 -7.56
CA TYR A 54 4.18 18.39 -8.97
C TYR A 54 4.47 19.88 -9.27
N THR A 55 4.31 20.77 -8.29
CA THR A 55 4.74 22.18 -8.40
C THR A 55 6.23 22.37 -8.14
N GLY A 56 6.92 21.36 -7.59
CA GLY A 56 8.34 21.41 -7.24
C GLY A 56 8.64 21.96 -5.84
N ASP A 57 7.61 22.19 -5.02
CA ASP A 57 7.78 22.60 -3.61
C ASP A 57 8.40 21.51 -2.73
N VAL A 58 8.32 20.25 -3.17
CA VAL A 58 9.11 19.11 -2.69
C VAL A 58 9.53 18.26 -3.88
N SER A 59 10.77 17.76 -3.87
CA SER A 59 11.30 16.87 -4.91
C SER A 59 11.11 15.38 -4.59
N ILE A 60 10.75 15.05 -3.35
CA ILE A 60 10.56 13.67 -2.87
C ILE A 60 9.23 13.59 -2.12
N LEU A 61 8.44 12.57 -2.44
CA LEU A 61 7.15 12.32 -1.82
C LEU A 61 7.15 10.94 -1.15
N GLY A 62 6.84 10.90 0.14
CA GLY A 62 6.72 9.69 0.94
C GLY A 62 5.25 9.32 1.19
N GLY A 63 4.90 8.03 1.05
CA GLY A 63 3.52 7.58 1.17
C GLY A 63 3.34 6.07 1.02
N GLY A 64 2.08 5.62 1.01
CA GLY A 64 1.74 4.23 0.72
C GLY A 64 1.93 3.90 -0.76
N THR A 65 2.49 2.71 -1.06
CA THR A 65 2.91 2.34 -2.42
C THR A 65 1.77 2.41 -3.45
N LEU A 66 0.55 1.99 -3.11
CA LEU A 66 -0.58 2.06 -4.06
C LEU A 66 -0.95 3.49 -4.42
N TRP A 67 -0.93 4.40 -3.43
CA TRP A 67 -1.22 5.81 -3.66
C TRP A 67 -0.11 6.48 -4.47
N LEU A 68 1.16 6.20 -4.15
CA LEU A 68 2.30 6.70 -4.93
C LEU A 68 2.26 6.18 -6.37
N ALA A 69 1.98 4.88 -6.57
CA ALA A 69 1.89 4.27 -7.89
C ALA A 69 0.78 4.89 -8.74
N ALA A 70 -0.43 5.03 -8.19
CA ALA A 70 -1.55 5.67 -8.86
C ALA A 70 -1.29 7.11 -9.29
N ASN A 71 -0.33 7.79 -8.67
CA ASN A 71 0.01 9.16 -8.98
C ASN A 71 1.39 9.31 -9.62
N SER A 72 2.03 8.20 -10.00
CA SER A 72 3.34 8.18 -10.65
C SER A 72 3.21 8.36 -12.17
N ARG A 73 4.27 8.84 -12.80
CA ARG A 73 4.39 8.97 -14.25
C ARG A 73 5.73 8.41 -14.69
N ILE A 74 5.73 7.48 -15.64
CA ILE A 74 6.93 6.73 -16.06
C ILE A 74 8.03 7.62 -16.64
N ASP A 75 7.65 8.79 -17.19
CA ASP A 75 8.55 9.78 -17.77
C ASP A 75 9.07 10.80 -16.74
N LYS A 76 8.40 10.96 -15.59
CA LYS A 76 8.69 12.04 -14.62
C LYS A 76 9.08 11.58 -13.22
N THR A 77 8.76 10.35 -12.84
CA THR A 77 8.88 9.89 -11.46
C THR A 77 9.51 8.51 -11.39
N ALA A 78 10.08 8.18 -10.23
CA ALA A 78 10.51 6.84 -9.89
C ALA A 78 9.92 6.44 -8.52
N LEU A 79 9.46 5.21 -8.40
CA LEU A 79 9.05 4.63 -7.11
C LEU A 79 10.26 3.98 -6.45
N LEU A 80 10.74 4.59 -5.37
CA LEU A 80 11.94 4.19 -4.65
C LEU A 80 11.67 4.16 -3.13
N PRO A 81 12.44 3.37 -2.35
CA PRO A 81 13.36 2.33 -2.81
C PRO A 81 12.62 1.13 -3.44
N PHE A 82 13.36 0.28 -4.15
CA PHE A 82 12.82 -0.96 -4.72
C PHE A 82 12.15 -1.86 -3.66
N ARG A 83 12.70 -1.90 -2.44
CA ARG A 83 12.09 -2.60 -1.30
C ARG A 83 11.51 -1.58 -0.32
N PRO A 84 10.20 -1.56 -0.07
CA PRO A 84 9.59 -0.57 0.82
C PRO A 84 10.11 -0.74 2.26
N TYR A 85 10.20 0.39 2.97
CA TYR A 85 10.64 0.44 4.37
C TYR A 85 9.74 -0.31 5.36
N GLY A 86 8.48 -0.49 4.99
CA GLY A 86 7.49 -1.20 5.78
C GLY A 86 6.36 -1.70 4.91
N ARG A 87 5.60 -2.65 5.44
CA ARG A 87 4.38 -3.16 4.82
C ARG A 87 3.22 -2.83 5.77
N SER A 88 2.20 -2.18 5.23
CA SER A 88 0.93 -1.94 5.93
C SER A 88 -0.22 -2.35 5.03
N GLY A 89 -1.27 -2.91 5.65
CA GLY A 89 -2.54 -3.18 5.00
C GLY A 89 -3.56 -2.09 5.33
N ILE A 90 -4.53 -1.89 4.44
CA ILE A 90 -5.75 -1.13 4.74
C ILE A 90 -6.84 -2.16 5.03
N SER A 91 -7.56 -2.00 6.13
CA SER A 91 -8.60 -2.94 6.58
C SER A 91 -9.81 -2.20 7.14
N CYS A 92 -10.94 -2.89 7.22
CA CYS A 92 -12.14 -2.42 7.89
C CYS A 92 -11.95 -2.48 9.40
N ILE A 93 -12.31 -1.40 10.10
CA ILE A 93 -12.32 -1.35 11.57
C ILE A 93 -13.74 -1.64 12.05
N VAL A 94 -13.86 -2.51 13.05
CA VAL A 94 -15.12 -2.82 13.74
C VAL A 94 -14.96 -2.59 15.24
N ASN A 95 -16.07 -2.41 15.96
CA ASN A 95 -16.01 -2.34 17.42
C ASN A 95 -15.46 -3.67 17.99
N GLN A 96 -14.58 -3.58 18.97
CA GLN A 96 -13.89 -4.73 19.58
C GLN A 96 -14.86 -5.81 20.10
N ASN A 97 -16.06 -5.42 20.54
CA ASN A 97 -17.08 -6.35 21.04
C ASN A 97 -18.01 -6.91 19.96
N ASN A 98 -17.76 -6.65 18.67
CA ASN A 98 -18.60 -7.11 17.56
C ASN A 98 -17.91 -8.21 16.72
N GLY A 99 -17.63 -9.35 17.37
CA GLY A 99 -17.00 -10.50 16.72
C GLY A 99 -17.82 -11.07 15.55
N LYS A 100 -19.15 -10.93 15.59
CA LYS A 100 -20.02 -11.38 14.50
C LYS A 100 -19.81 -10.57 13.22
N LEU A 101 -19.75 -9.24 13.31
CA LEU A 101 -19.47 -8.39 12.16
C LEU A 101 -18.04 -8.59 11.65
N LEU A 102 -17.07 -8.73 12.56
CA LEU A 102 -15.69 -9.05 12.21
C LEU A 102 -15.61 -10.33 11.36
N SER A 103 -16.19 -11.43 11.86
CA SER A 103 -16.18 -12.72 11.18
C SER A 103 -16.88 -12.66 9.83
N SER A 104 -18.07 -12.07 9.77
CA SER A 104 -18.85 -11.94 8.52
C SER A 104 -18.11 -11.11 7.47
N THR A 105 -17.44 -10.03 7.89
CA THR A 105 -16.62 -9.19 7.01
C THR A 105 -15.42 -9.96 6.48
N ASN A 106 -14.70 -10.68 7.34
CA ASN A 106 -13.55 -11.48 6.92
C ASN A 106 -13.95 -12.58 5.92
N ILE A 107 -15.08 -13.25 6.13
CA ILE A 107 -15.61 -14.24 5.18
C ILE A 107 -15.93 -13.59 3.84
N ALA A 108 -16.61 -12.45 3.84
CA ALA A 108 -16.94 -11.73 2.61
C ALA A 108 -15.69 -11.28 1.83
N LEU A 109 -14.65 -10.82 2.52
CA LEU A 109 -13.36 -10.48 1.92
C LEU A 109 -12.67 -11.73 1.33
N GLY A 110 -12.70 -12.85 2.04
CA GLY A 110 -12.20 -14.15 1.56
C GLY A 110 -12.91 -14.60 0.29
N GLN A 111 -14.25 -14.56 0.27
CA GLN A 111 -15.07 -14.89 -0.89
C GLN A 111 -14.79 -13.98 -2.09
N MET A 112 -14.60 -12.67 -1.85
CA MET A 112 -14.21 -11.73 -2.91
C MET A 112 -12.83 -12.09 -3.50
N MET A 113 -11.84 -12.36 -2.66
CA MET A 113 -10.51 -12.76 -3.11
C MET A 113 -10.56 -14.07 -3.91
N GLN A 114 -11.33 -15.06 -3.44
CA GLN A 114 -11.53 -16.33 -4.14
C GLN A 114 -12.23 -16.12 -5.49
N ALA A 115 -13.30 -15.32 -5.55
CA ALA A 115 -14.00 -15.04 -6.81
C ALA A 115 -13.07 -14.39 -7.86
N TYR A 116 -12.17 -13.50 -7.45
CA TYR A 116 -11.15 -12.95 -8.34
C TYR A 116 -10.18 -14.05 -8.86
N MET A 117 -9.78 -14.98 -7.99
CA MET A 117 -8.95 -16.14 -8.32
C MET A 117 -9.66 -17.18 -9.20
N ASP A 118 -10.96 -17.36 -9.07
CA ASP A 118 -11.74 -18.25 -9.93
C ASP A 118 -12.06 -17.62 -11.29
N GLY A 119 -11.91 -16.30 -11.36
CA GLY A 119 -12.07 -15.54 -12.57
C GLY A 119 -13.46 -15.01 -12.83
N ASP A 120 -14.23 -14.82 -11.76
CA ASP A 120 -15.49 -14.11 -11.83
C ASP A 120 -15.32 -12.73 -12.49
N ALA A 121 -16.07 -12.50 -13.57
CA ALA A 121 -15.93 -11.32 -14.38
C ALA A 121 -16.38 -10.05 -13.64
N GLY A 122 -17.39 -10.15 -12.78
CA GLY A 122 -17.87 -9.03 -11.97
C GLY A 122 -16.81 -8.55 -10.99
N THR A 123 -16.25 -9.48 -10.21
CA THR A 123 -15.21 -9.23 -9.22
C THR A 123 -13.93 -8.72 -9.89
N ARG A 124 -13.51 -9.31 -11.01
CA ARG A 124 -12.33 -8.81 -11.76
C ARG A 124 -12.53 -7.38 -12.24
N ARG A 125 -13.69 -7.04 -12.81
CA ARG A 125 -13.99 -5.66 -13.23
C ARG A 125 -13.94 -4.70 -12.03
N MET A 126 -14.55 -5.09 -10.91
CA MET A 126 -14.59 -4.26 -9.69
C MET A 126 -13.18 -3.95 -9.17
N ILE A 127 -12.33 -4.97 -9.03
CA ILE A 127 -10.96 -4.81 -8.50
C ILE A 127 -10.05 -4.13 -9.52
N ASN A 128 -10.09 -4.54 -10.79
CA ASN A 128 -9.18 -4.03 -11.81
C ASN A 128 -9.38 -2.55 -12.08
N ARG A 129 -10.62 -2.04 -11.91
CA ARG A 129 -10.91 -0.60 -12.04
C ARG A 129 -10.01 0.27 -11.14
N TRP A 130 -9.62 -0.23 -9.97
CA TRP A 130 -8.85 0.55 -9.01
C TRP A 130 -7.36 0.23 -9.05
N ILE A 131 -6.99 -1.06 -9.08
CA ILE A 131 -5.59 -1.45 -8.92
C ILE A 131 -5.02 -2.30 -10.06
N GLY A 132 -5.87 -2.81 -10.94
CA GLY A 132 -5.48 -3.81 -11.94
C GLY A 132 -5.16 -3.21 -13.30
N PRO A 133 -5.16 -4.04 -14.36
CA PRO A 133 -4.81 -3.59 -15.70
C PRO A 133 -5.74 -2.46 -16.17
N GLY A 134 -5.14 -1.37 -16.66
CA GLY A 134 -5.86 -0.19 -17.13
C GLY A 134 -6.25 0.81 -16.04
N SER A 135 -5.97 0.56 -14.76
CA SER A 135 -6.01 1.60 -13.72
C SER A 135 -4.68 2.36 -13.65
N ASP A 136 -4.68 3.48 -12.92
CA ASP A 136 -3.45 4.26 -12.70
C ASP A 136 -2.38 3.51 -11.90
N VAL A 137 -2.75 2.45 -11.16
CA VAL A 137 -1.79 1.56 -10.48
C VAL A 137 -1.25 0.51 -11.45
N GLY A 138 -2.12 -0.04 -12.30
CA GLY A 138 -1.70 -0.92 -13.40
C GLY A 138 -1.13 -2.28 -12.99
N LEU A 139 -1.49 -2.86 -11.83
CA LEU A 139 -0.99 -4.19 -11.47
C LEU A 139 -1.48 -5.24 -12.46
N SER A 140 -0.60 -6.20 -12.78
CA SER A 140 -1.02 -7.35 -13.58
C SER A 140 -2.05 -8.18 -12.82
N GLN A 141 -2.97 -8.80 -13.56
CA GLN A 141 -3.94 -9.72 -12.96
C GLN A 141 -3.22 -10.88 -12.23
N GLU A 142 -2.09 -11.34 -12.76
CA GLU A 142 -1.27 -12.39 -12.13
C GLU A 142 -0.70 -11.95 -10.77
N SER A 143 -0.22 -10.71 -10.66
CA SER A 143 0.27 -10.15 -9.41
C SER A 143 -0.83 -10.07 -8.36
N ILE A 144 -2.04 -9.64 -8.75
CA ILE A 144 -3.20 -9.59 -7.84
C ILE A 144 -3.62 -10.99 -7.41
N ARG A 145 -3.69 -11.95 -8.34
CA ARG A 145 -3.99 -13.37 -8.03
C ARG A 145 -2.97 -13.96 -7.07
N SER A 146 -1.69 -13.69 -7.28
CA SER A 146 -0.61 -14.22 -6.43
C SER A 146 -0.72 -13.68 -5.01
N LEU A 147 -1.02 -12.39 -4.86
CA LEU A 147 -1.25 -11.77 -3.56
C LEU A 147 -2.49 -12.37 -2.85
N TYR A 148 -3.61 -12.49 -3.56
CA TYR A 148 -4.83 -13.08 -2.99
C TYR A 148 -4.66 -14.55 -2.64
N GLY A 149 -3.96 -15.32 -3.47
CA GLY A 149 -3.62 -16.72 -3.18
C GLY A 149 -2.75 -16.85 -1.93
N LEU A 150 -1.75 -15.98 -1.77
CA LEU A 150 -0.94 -15.94 -0.55
C LEU A 150 -1.80 -15.62 0.67
N ILE A 151 -2.63 -14.57 0.61
CA ILE A 151 -3.51 -14.18 1.73
C ILE A 151 -4.46 -15.33 2.09
N LEU A 152 -5.14 -15.90 1.10
CA LEU A 152 -6.07 -17.02 1.32
C LEU A 152 -5.36 -18.24 1.92
N SER A 153 -4.14 -18.54 1.49
CA SER A 153 -3.36 -19.67 2.00
C SER A 153 -2.96 -19.53 3.48
N VAL A 154 -2.75 -18.30 3.96
CA VAL A 154 -2.41 -18.05 5.38
C VAL A 154 -3.66 -17.84 6.25
N THR A 155 -4.82 -17.56 5.64
CA THR A 155 -6.11 -17.46 6.34
C THR A 155 -6.87 -18.76 6.43
N ALA A 156 -6.43 -19.81 5.74
CA ALA A 156 -6.96 -21.16 5.93
C ALA A 156 -6.61 -21.63 7.34
N GLU A 157 -7.51 -21.36 8.28
CA GLU A 157 -7.47 -21.95 9.62
C GLU A 157 -7.57 -23.46 9.43
N ILE A 158 -6.47 -24.19 9.64
CA ILE A 158 -6.54 -25.62 9.87
C ILE A 158 -7.23 -25.77 11.22
N ASN A 159 -8.55 -25.94 11.19
CA ASN A 159 -9.31 -26.36 12.36
C ASN A 159 -8.88 -27.78 12.71
N THR A 160 -7.86 -27.91 13.56
CA THR A 160 -7.61 -29.15 14.28
C THR A 160 -8.62 -29.22 15.43
N PRO A 161 -9.30 -30.36 15.65
CA PRO A 161 -10.09 -30.57 16.86
C PRO A 161 -9.15 -30.71 18.07
N ALA A 162 -8.53 -29.62 18.49
CA ALA A 162 -7.71 -29.56 19.69
C ALA A 162 -8.60 -29.04 20.83
N THR A 163 -8.92 -29.92 21.77
CA THR A 163 -9.55 -29.53 23.03
C THR A 163 -8.55 -28.71 23.84
N PRO A 164 -8.89 -27.50 24.33
CA PRO A 164 -7.99 -26.74 25.21
C PRO A 164 -7.63 -27.58 26.44
N GLY A 165 -6.33 -27.72 26.72
CA GLY A 165 -5.84 -28.38 27.93
C GLY A 165 -6.30 -27.61 29.19
N ILE A 166 -6.69 -28.38 30.20
CA ILE A 166 -7.06 -27.97 31.56
C ILE A 166 -6.08 -26.98 32.19
#